data_AF-A0ABC8SMA4-F1
#
_entry.id   AF-A0ABC8SMA4-F1
#
_cell.length_a   1.000
_cell.length_b   1.000
_cell.length_c   1.000
_cell.angle_alpha   90.00
_cell.angle_beta   90.00
_cell.angle_gamma   90.00
#
_symmetry.space_group_name_H-M   'P 1'
#
loop_
_entity.id
_entity.type
_entity.pdbx_description
1 polymer ?
#
loop_
_entity_poly.entity_id
_entity_poly.type
_entity_poly.pdbx_seq_one_letter_code
_entity_poly.pdbx_strand_id
1 'polypeptide(L)'
;VLVGPEVIAVAKSALKLAGSLEWIEFELKEMPVGGAALDLTGVPLPEETLSAAKQSDAVLLGAIGGYKWDNNEQHLKPETGLLQLREGLRKFEASFCSTTVS
;
A
#
# COMPACT_ATOMS: atom_id res chain seq x y z
N VAL A 1 10.27 14.31 6.07
CA VAL A 1 10.55 13.30 5.03
C VAL A 1 10.08 11.97 5.59
N LEU A 2 9.10 11.33 4.96
CA LEU A 2 8.72 9.97 5.34
C LEU A 2 9.51 9.02 4.45
N VAL A 3 10.25 8.10 5.08
CA VAL A 3 11.10 7.10 4.43
C VAL A 3 10.22 5.95 3.92
N GLY A 4 9.26 6.26 3.04
CA GLY A 4 8.27 5.31 2.52
C GLY A 4 8.83 4.46 1.38
N PRO A 5 9.07 5.06 0.19
CA PRO A 5 9.49 4.32 -1.00
C PRO A 5 10.88 3.70 -0.86
N GLU A 6 11.78 4.31 -0.08
CA GLU A 6 13.15 3.82 0.12
C GLU A 6 13.16 2.51 0.91
N VAL A 7 12.38 2.43 2.01
CA VAL A 7 12.24 1.20 2.80
C VAL A 7 11.54 0.11 1.99
N ILE A 8 10.52 0.49 1.22
CA ILE A 8 9.79 -0.45 0.36
C ILE A 8 10.69 -1.03 -0.74
N ALA A 9 11.56 -0.23 -1.37
CA ALA A 9 12.51 -0.72 -2.36
C ALA A 9 13.47 -1.77 -1.79
N VAL A 10 13.95 -1.56 -0.56
CA VAL A 10 14.79 -2.53 0.15
C VAL A 10 14.00 -3.78 0.51
N ALA A 11 12.77 -3.62 1.02
CA ALA A 11 11.90 -4.75 1.36
C ALA A 11 11.57 -5.62 0.13
N LYS A 12 11.27 -5.01 -1.03
CA LYS A 12 11.08 -5.73 -2.31
C LYS A 12 12.31 -6.54 -2.69
N SER A 13 13.50 -5.96 -2.52
CA SER A 13 14.77 -6.62 -2.83
C SER A 13 15.01 -7.82 -1.92
N ALA A 14 14.76 -7.67 -0.61
CA ALA A 14 14.86 -8.75 0.36
C ALA A 14 13.83 -9.87 0.09
N LEU A 15 12.58 -9.51 -0.26
CA LEU A 15 11.54 -10.47 -0.63
C LEU A 15 11.93 -11.28 -1.87
N LYS A 16 12.43 -10.63 -2.93
CA LYS A 16 12.91 -11.33 -4.14
C LYS A 16 14.04 -12.30 -3.83
N LEU A 17 14.98 -11.91 -2.97
CA LEU A 17 16.09 -12.77 -2.57
C LEU A 17 15.59 -13.99 -1.78
N ALA A 18 14.70 -13.77 -0.80
CA ALA A 18 14.11 -14.85 -0.01
C ALA A 18 13.28 -15.80 -0.89
N GLY A 19 12.52 -15.26 -1.84
CA GLY A 19 11.75 -16.05 -2.80
C GLY A 19 12.63 -16.93 -3.67
N SER A 20 13.77 -16.40 -4.14
CA SER A 20 14.75 -17.18 -4.91
C SER A 20 15.33 -18.37 -4.12
N LEU A 21 15.54 -18.22 -2.81
CA LEU A 21 16.06 -19.30 -1.95
C LEU A 21 15.03 -20.41 -1.72
N GLU A 22 13.76 -20.04 -1.59
CA GLU A 22 12.66 -20.97 -1.31
C GLU A 22 11.87 -21.39 -2.57
N TRP A 23 12.33 -20.98 -3.76
CA TRP A 23 11.67 -21.25 -5.06
C TRP A 23 10.24 -20.70 -5.14
N ILE A 24 10.01 -19.55 -4.51
CA ILE A 24 8.73 -18.81 -4.52
C ILE A 24 8.88 -17.61 -5.44
N GLU A 25 7.99 -17.51 -6.44
CA GLU A 25 7.88 -16.32 -7.28
C GLU A 25 6.92 -15.29 -6.65
N PHE A 26 7.32 -14.02 -6.63
CA PHE A 26 6.50 -12.92 -6.13
C PHE A 26 6.13 -11.97 -7.27
N GLU A 27 4.83 -11.80 -7.50
CA GLU A 27 4.31 -10.77 -8.41
C GLU A 27 4.00 -9.50 -7.62
N LEU A 28 4.85 -8.48 -7.78
CA LEU A 28 4.73 -7.22 -7.03
C LEU A 28 4.08 -6.15 -7.90
N LYS A 29 2.85 -5.74 -7.59
CA LYS A 29 2.15 -4.65 -8.30
C LYS A 29 2.08 -3.37 -7.46
N GLU A 30 2.66 -2.29 -7.95
CA GLU A 30 2.64 -0.98 -7.29
C GLU A 30 1.34 -0.22 -7.51
N MET A 31 0.72 0.23 -6.42
CA MET A 31 -0.53 0.99 -6.45
C MET A 31 -0.47 2.17 -5.49
N PRO A 32 -0.99 3.35 -5.86
CA PRO A 32 -0.92 4.56 -5.04
C PRO A 32 -1.87 4.50 -3.83
N VAL A 33 -1.40 4.94 -2.67
CA VAL A 33 -2.21 5.08 -1.44
C VAL A 33 -1.83 6.33 -0.62
N GLY A 34 -2.75 6.81 0.22
CA GLY A 34 -2.51 7.90 1.15
C GLY A 34 -2.18 9.23 0.46
N GLY A 35 -1.08 9.86 0.85
CA GLY A 35 -0.63 11.12 0.27
C GLY A 35 -0.30 11.03 -1.23
N ALA A 36 0.29 9.91 -1.67
CA ALA A 36 0.59 9.68 -3.08
C ALA A 36 -0.70 9.57 -3.91
N ALA A 37 -1.72 8.89 -3.38
CA ALA A 37 -3.03 8.83 -4.02
C ALA A 37 -3.75 10.17 -4.03
N LEU A 38 -3.68 10.95 -2.95
CA LEU A 38 -4.25 12.30 -2.90
C LEU A 38 -3.65 13.21 -3.98
N ASP A 39 -2.34 13.15 -4.17
CA ASP A 39 -1.66 13.94 -5.19
C ASP A 39 -2.01 13.52 -6.62
N LEU A 40 -2.25 12.23 -6.87
CA LEU A 40 -2.54 11.69 -8.21
C LEU A 40 -4.03 11.71 -8.58
N THR A 41 -4.90 11.43 -7.62
CA THR A 41 -6.32 11.13 -7.85
C THR A 41 -7.27 12.02 -7.04
N GLY A 42 -6.75 12.79 -6.07
CA GLY A 42 -7.55 13.62 -5.17
C GLY A 42 -8.22 12.86 -4.03
N VAL A 43 -8.07 11.53 -3.95
CA VAL A 43 -8.62 10.70 -2.86
C VAL A 43 -7.51 9.90 -2.17
N PRO A 44 -7.61 9.62 -0.85
CA PRO A 44 -6.56 8.92 -0.13
C PRO A 44 -6.52 7.41 -0.40
N LEU A 45 -7.57 6.83 -0.96
CA LEU A 45 -7.62 5.45 -1.40
C LEU A 45 -8.43 5.33 -2.69
N PRO A 46 -7.78 5.18 -3.85
CA PRO A 46 -8.45 4.92 -5.11
C PRO A 46 -9.12 3.55 -5.10
N GLU A 47 -10.26 3.44 -5.77
CA GLU A 47 -11.00 2.18 -5.87
C GLU A 47 -10.17 1.08 -6.58
N GLU A 48 -9.33 1.48 -7.53
CA GLU A 48 -8.37 0.60 -8.21
C GLU A 48 -7.34 0.01 -7.24
N THR A 49 -6.81 0.82 -6.32
CA THR A 49 -5.86 0.35 -5.28
C THR A 49 -6.55 -0.62 -4.33
N LEU A 50 -7.78 -0.33 -3.91
CA LEU A 50 -8.55 -1.24 -3.05
C LEU A 50 -8.89 -2.55 -3.78
N SER A 51 -9.24 -2.49 -5.06
CA SER A 51 -9.56 -3.66 -5.87
C SER A 51 -8.32 -4.53 -6.10
N ALA A 52 -7.18 -3.92 -6.41
CA ALA A 52 -5.90 -4.62 -6.51
C ALA A 52 -5.55 -5.27 -5.16
N ALA A 53 -5.64 -4.54 -4.05
CA ALA A 53 -5.36 -5.05 -2.71
C ALA A 53 -6.27 -6.23 -2.31
N LYS A 54 -7.53 -6.26 -2.76
CA LYS A 54 -8.45 -7.39 -2.54
C LYS A 54 -8.16 -8.60 -3.42
N GLN A 55 -7.62 -8.39 -4.62
CA GLN A 55 -7.18 -9.46 -5.53
C GLN A 55 -5.79 -9.98 -5.17
N SER A 56 -5.06 -9.23 -4.34
CA SER A 56 -3.75 -9.60 -3.82
C SER A 56 -3.93 -10.37 -2.54
N ASP A 57 -3.08 -11.37 -2.32
CA ASP A 57 -3.17 -12.17 -1.12
C ASP A 57 -2.25 -11.70 0.04
N ALA A 58 -1.48 -10.62 -0.17
CA ALA A 58 -0.83 -9.80 0.85
C ALA A 58 -0.63 -8.37 0.35
N VAL A 59 -0.60 -7.42 1.28
CA VAL A 59 -0.36 -6.00 1.00
C VAL A 59 0.86 -5.54 1.79
N LEU A 60 1.94 -5.17 1.10
CA LEU A 60 3.09 -4.51 1.67
C LEU A 60 2.90 -3.00 1.57
N LEU A 61 2.79 -2.33 2.72
CA LEU A 61 2.46 -0.91 2.82
C LEU A 61 3.64 -0.14 3.41
N GLY A 62 4.02 0.96 2.76
CA GLY A 62 5.07 1.87 3.25
C GLY A 62 4.58 2.84 4.32
N ALA A 63 5.29 3.95 4.47
CA ALA A 63 4.86 5.03 5.35
C ALA A 63 3.73 5.86 4.70
N ILE A 64 2.63 6.04 5.42
CA ILE A 64 1.51 6.91 5.04
C ILE A 64 1.51 8.15 5.94
N GLY A 65 1.36 9.33 5.33
CA GLY A 65 1.22 10.60 6.05
C GLY A 65 1.99 11.72 5.37
N GLY A 66 2.02 12.89 6.00
CA GLY A 66 2.90 13.99 5.62
C GLY A 66 2.30 15.36 5.92
N TYR A 67 3.15 16.30 6.34
CA TYR A 67 2.75 17.66 6.74
C TYR A 67 1.95 18.41 5.66
N LYS A 68 2.10 18.03 4.38
CA LYS A 68 1.38 18.62 3.25
C LYS A 68 -0.14 18.45 3.37
N TRP A 69 -0.61 17.38 4.00
CA TRP A 69 -2.04 17.03 4.07
C TRP A 69 -2.62 17.14 5.49
N ASP A 70 -1.88 17.69 6.46
CA ASP A 70 -2.34 17.83 7.85
C ASP A 70 -3.57 18.75 8.00
N ASN A 71 -3.63 19.79 7.15
CA ASN A 71 -4.71 20.78 7.12
C ASN A 71 -5.91 20.36 6.26
N ASN A 72 -5.85 19.19 5.60
CA ASN A 72 -6.98 18.70 4.84
C ASN A 72 -8.14 18.30 5.76
N GLU A 73 -9.36 18.31 5.21
CA GLU A 73 -10.53 17.74 5.86
C GLU A 73 -10.29 16.26 6.20
N GLN A 74 -10.88 15.77 7.30
CA GLN A 74 -10.63 14.40 7.80
C GLN A 74 -10.77 13.32 6.72
N HIS A 75 -11.72 13.47 5.78
CA HIS A 75 -11.95 12.50 4.72
C HIS A 75 -10.86 12.51 3.61
N LEU A 76 -10.06 13.58 3.51
CA LEU A 76 -8.94 13.76 2.58
C LEU A 76 -7.58 13.61 3.26
N LYS A 77 -7.55 13.05 4.48
CA LYS A 77 -6.31 12.77 5.18
C LYS A 77 -5.71 11.43 4.73
N PRO A 78 -4.38 11.33 4.58
CA PRO A 78 -3.70 10.08 4.22
C PRO A 78 -4.07 8.92 5.16
N GLU A 79 -4.21 9.19 6.46
CA GLU A 79 -4.54 8.21 7.50
C GLU A 79 -5.93 7.60 7.28
N THR A 80 -6.86 8.37 6.69
CA THR A 80 -8.18 7.88 6.33
C THR A 80 -8.10 6.81 5.26
N GLY A 81 -7.18 6.94 4.30
CA GLY A 81 -6.92 5.90 3.30
C GLY A 81 -6.45 4.58 3.93
N LEU A 82 -5.61 4.65 4.96
CA LEU A 82 -5.17 3.47 5.71
C LEU A 82 -6.34 2.80 6.45
N LEU A 83 -7.22 3.58 7.09
CA LEU A 83 -8.40 3.03 7.77
C LEU A 83 -9.37 2.39 6.77
N GLN A 84 -9.63 3.04 5.64
CA GLN A 84 -10.47 2.50 4.56
C GLN A 84 -9.90 1.21 3.98
N LEU A 85 -8.59 1.14 3.78
CA LEU A 85 -7.91 -0.06 3.30
C LEU A 85 -8.05 -1.21 4.31
N ARG A 86 -7.80 -0.94 5.60
CA ARG A 86 -7.95 -1.95 6.66
C ARG A 86 -9.37 -2.48 6.77
N GLU A 87 -10.38 -1.61 6.73
CA GLU A 87 -11.79 -2.01 6.77
C GLU A 87 -12.22 -2.74 5.49
N GLY A 88 -11.68 -2.34 4.34
CA GLY A 88 -11.93 -2.98 3.05
C GLY A 88 -11.32 -4.38 2.93
N LEU A 89 -10.16 -4.61 3.55
CA LEU A 89 -9.47 -5.90 3.59
C LEU A 89 -10.00 -6.80 4.73
N ARG A 90 -10.49 -6.24 5.85
CA ARG A 90 -11.05 -7.03 6.97
C ARG A 90 -12.19 -7.96 6.59
N LYS A 91 -12.88 -7.66 5.49
CA LYS A 91 -13.98 -8.49 4.96
C LYS A 91 -13.50 -9.70 4.13
N PHE A 92 -12.20 -9.82 3.90
CA PHE A 92 -11.57 -10.90 3.16
C PHE A 92 -10.38 -11.41 3.98
N GLU A 93 -10.57 -12.54 4.67
CA GLU A 93 -9.45 -13.31 5.22
C GLU A 93 -8.51 -13.70 4.06
N ALA A 94 -7.45 -12.93 3.84
CA ALA A 94 -6.47 -13.20 2.79
C ALA A 94 -5.25 -13.90 3.39
N SER A 95 -5.10 -15.16 3.00
CA SER A 95 -3.95 -16.00 3.17
C SER A 95 -3.12 -15.97 1.88
N PHE A 96 -1.99 -15.24 1.91
CA PHE A 96 -0.72 -15.40 1.17
C PHE A 96 -0.63 -15.09 -0.35
N CYS A 97 0.09 -14.01 -0.72
CA CYS A 97 0.03 -13.37 -2.07
C CYS A 97 0.61 -11.94 -2.21
N SER A 98 1.89 -11.74 -1.96
CA SER A 98 2.54 -10.42 -1.82
C SER A 98 2.33 -9.43 -2.98
N THR A 99 1.51 -8.39 -2.80
CA THR A 99 1.47 -7.18 -3.64
C THR A 99 1.95 -5.95 -2.87
N THR A 100 2.76 -5.10 -3.51
CA THR A 100 3.36 -3.93 -2.85
C THR A 100 2.61 -2.65 -3.18
N VAL A 101 2.03 -1.97 -2.20
CA VAL A 101 1.31 -0.71 -2.38
C VAL A 101 2.25 0.44 -1.96
N SER A 102 2.61 1.28 -2.94
CA SER A 102 3.54 2.41 -2.82
C SER A 102 2.78 3.73 -2.74
#